data_AF-A0A0B7BMT6-F1
#
_entry.id   AF-A0A0B7BMT6-F1
#
_cell.length_a   1.000
_cell.length_b   1.000
_cell.length_c   1.000
_cell.angle_alpha   90.00
_cell.angle_beta   90.00
_cell.angle_gamma   90.00
#
_symmetry.space_group_name_H-M   'P 1'
#
loop_
_entity.id
_entity.type
_entity.pdbx_description
1 polymer ?
#
loop_
_entity_poly.entity_id
_entity_poly.type
_entity_poly.pdbx_seq_one_letter_code
_entity_poly.pdbx_strand_id
1 'polypeptide(L)'
;IDLIVCSNVINGITTSILSGLVGPELLNDPELNQIYQNTTSMLAYLINSNFSSRQDLALPYYPSRYQFYYTVARTVSILDIHKRKGQLPVEVMELVFSDLKQAMEGEATRFIISNAKLNDDGSIYFEDFLGNGDLTEDNEPIFRGEDRIFTTAMAANVLMYTWLSFDSESSQSYWKLDTPKTVKDTVDGSVLWLSKHALIGKPWNALFSTQNKGTSDLSFRYPANLFIEKPHLHTFEYMTTLEVMVGVQGYIPKSEYDAMINATHFGKPTPTVFQGFNHPDFSDMIFWSSDSYTYALTLLALSRYREITDAHIITMD
;
A
#
# COMPACT_ATOMS: atom_id res chain seq x y z
N ILE A 1 -7.79 -2.99 10.66
CA ILE A 1 -6.64 -3.77 10.17
C ILE A 1 -5.97 -2.90 9.12
N ASP A 2 -4.71 -2.50 9.33
CA ASP A 2 -4.00 -1.65 8.37
C ASP A 2 -3.19 -2.54 7.41
N LEU A 3 -3.36 -2.34 6.10
CA LEU A 3 -2.76 -3.22 5.12
C LEU A 3 -1.25 -3.04 4.93
N ILE A 4 -0.67 -1.88 5.27
CA ILE A 4 0.78 -1.71 5.27
C ILE A 4 1.40 -2.49 6.44
N VAL A 5 0.76 -2.47 7.61
CA VAL A 5 1.20 -3.31 8.73
C VAL A 5 1.14 -4.78 8.32
N CYS A 6 0.06 -5.21 7.68
CA CYS A 6 -0.09 -6.58 7.17
C CYS A 6 0.99 -6.95 6.15
N SER A 7 1.25 -6.10 5.16
CA SER A 7 2.28 -6.36 4.13
C SER A 7 3.67 -6.42 4.74
N ASN A 8 3.97 -5.60 5.75
CA ASN A 8 5.24 -5.65 6.48
C ASN A 8 5.40 -6.94 7.29
N VAL A 9 4.34 -7.49 7.88
CA VAL A 9 4.37 -8.80 8.55
C VAL A 9 4.74 -9.89 7.55
N ILE A 10 4.07 -9.93 6.38
CA ILE A 10 4.39 -10.89 5.32
C ILE A 10 5.84 -10.70 4.84
N ASN A 11 6.27 -9.46 4.63
CA ASN A 11 7.65 -9.17 4.23
C ASN A 11 8.68 -9.64 5.27
N GLY A 12 8.40 -9.41 6.56
CA GLY A 12 9.26 -9.80 7.67
C GLY A 12 9.42 -11.31 7.79
N ILE A 13 8.31 -12.06 7.75
CA ILE A 13 8.33 -13.53 7.75
C ILE A 13 9.12 -14.04 6.53
N THR A 14 8.77 -13.54 5.34
CA THR A 14 9.41 -13.94 4.08
C THR A 14 10.93 -13.72 4.12
N THR A 15 11.34 -12.50 4.47
CA THR A 15 12.76 -12.12 4.47
C THR A 15 13.54 -12.86 5.55
N SER A 16 12.94 -13.10 6.71
CA SER A 16 13.60 -13.84 7.80
C SER A 16 13.91 -15.29 7.40
N ILE A 17 12.99 -15.95 6.70
CA ILE A 17 13.20 -17.31 6.19
C ILE A 17 14.22 -17.32 5.06
N LEU A 18 14.06 -16.45 4.06
CA LEU A 18 14.93 -16.44 2.87
C LEU A 18 16.37 -15.99 3.18
N SER A 19 16.56 -15.15 4.20
CA SER A 19 17.90 -14.77 4.67
C SER A 19 18.56 -15.83 5.56
N GLY A 20 17.83 -16.87 5.96
CA GLY A 20 18.32 -17.89 6.89
C GLY A 20 18.39 -17.43 8.36
N LEU A 21 17.79 -16.27 8.70
CA LEU A 21 17.68 -15.82 10.09
C LEU A 21 16.84 -16.79 10.92
N VAL A 22 15.80 -17.36 10.31
CA VAL A 22 14.98 -18.44 10.86
C VAL A 22 14.82 -19.53 9.81
N GLY A 23 14.65 -20.78 10.25
CA GLY A 23 14.45 -21.89 9.33
C GLY A 23 13.03 -21.94 8.74
N PRO A 24 12.85 -22.59 7.57
CA PRO A 24 11.55 -22.73 6.91
C PRO A 24 10.51 -23.46 7.77
N GLU A 25 10.95 -24.28 8.73
CA GLU A 25 10.11 -24.97 9.69
C GLU A 25 9.26 -24.04 10.57
N LEU A 26 9.56 -22.74 10.61
CA LEU A 26 8.71 -21.73 11.24
C LEU A 26 7.27 -21.79 10.70
N LEU A 27 7.10 -22.06 9.40
CA LEU A 27 5.79 -22.17 8.75
C LEU A 27 5.14 -23.56 8.90
N ASN A 28 5.75 -24.46 9.67
CA ASN A 28 5.08 -25.68 10.13
C ASN A 28 4.14 -25.39 11.32
N ASP A 29 4.32 -24.25 12.00
CA ASP A 29 3.37 -23.78 12.98
C ASP A 29 2.04 -23.40 12.28
N PRO A 30 0.90 -24.02 12.65
CA PRO A 30 -0.36 -23.79 11.95
C PRO A 30 -0.86 -22.35 12.04
N GLU A 31 -0.61 -21.65 13.15
CA GLU A 31 -1.07 -20.27 13.34
C GLU A 31 -0.25 -19.31 12.48
N LEU A 32 1.08 -19.47 12.47
CA LEU A 32 1.96 -18.67 11.62
C LEU A 32 1.71 -18.93 10.14
N ASN A 33 1.48 -20.19 9.74
CA ASN A 33 1.11 -20.54 8.38
C ASN A 33 -0.20 -19.85 7.97
N GLN A 34 -1.23 -19.93 8.82
CA GLN A 34 -2.51 -19.25 8.59
C GLN A 34 -2.38 -17.73 8.52
N ILE A 35 -1.59 -17.11 9.42
CA ILE A 35 -1.31 -15.67 9.36
C ILE A 35 -0.66 -15.33 8.02
N TYR A 36 0.36 -16.09 7.60
CA TYR A 36 1.10 -15.84 6.37
C TYR A 36 0.23 -16.00 5.11
N GLN A 37 -0.54 -17.08 5.02
CA GLN A 37 -1.42 -17.36 3.89
C GLN A 37 -2.65 -16.43 3.86
N ASN A 38 -3.43 -16.37 4.94
CA ASN A 38 -4.70 -15.63 4.96
C ASN A 38 -4.48 -14.12 4.80
N THR A 39 -3.42 -13.59 5.43
CA THR A 39 -3.07 -12.17 5.27
C THR A 39 -2.64 -11.91 3.82
N THR A 40 -1.89 -12.82 3.19
CA THR A 40 -1.55 -12.69 1.77
C THR A 40 -2.78 -12.71 0.87
N SER A 41 -3.70 -13.67 1.06
CA SER A 41 -4.93 -13.73 0.28
C SER A 41 -5.80 -12.48 0.48
N MET A 42 -5.84 -11.92 1.70
CA MET A 42 -6.50 -10.63 1.97
C MET A 42 -5.83 -9.47 1.21
N LEU A 43 -4.49 -9.39 1.22
CA LEU A 43 -3.74 -8.37 0.47
C LEU A 43 -4.04 -8.46 -1.02
N ALA A 44 -3.95 -9.65 -1.60
CA ALA A 44 -4.23 -9.89 -3.02
C ALA A 44 -5.69 -9.56 -3.37
N TYR A 45 -6.66 -9.99 -2.54
CA TYR A 45 -8.07 -9.65 -2.72
C TYR A 45 -8.31 -8.14 -2.69
N LEU A 46 -7.71 -7.41 -1.75
CA LEU A 46 -7.91 -5.96 -1.62
C LEU A 46 -7.22 -5.18 -2.74
N ILE A 47 -6.06 -5.62 -3.24
CA ILE A 47 -5.47 -5.07 -4.46
C ILE A 47 -6.43 -5.29 -5.64
N ASN A 48 -6.89 -6.53 -5.83
CA ASN A 48 -7.70 -6.90 -6.98
C ASN A 48 -9.12 -6.30 -6.97
N SER A 49 -9.63 -5.94 -5.80
CA SER A 49 -10.94 -5.30 -5.63
C SER A 49 -10.85 -3.78 -5.48
N ASN A 50 -9.70 -3.16 -5.74
CA ASN A 50 -9.49 -1.72 -5.55
C ASN A 50 -9.88 -1.26 -4.12
N PHE A 51 -9.49 -2.04 -3.12
CA PHE A 51 -9.84 -1.86 -1.70
C PHE A 51 -11.35 -1.77 -1.46
N SER A 52 -12.16 -2.40 -2.32
CA SER A 52 -13.63 -2.23 -2.33
C SER A 52 -14.08 -0.77 -2.36
N SER A 53 -13.29 0.09 -3.02
CA SER A 53 -13.46 1.55 -3.05
C SER A 53 -13.39 2.24 -1.68
N ARG A 54 -12.87 1.55 -0.65
CA ARG A 54 -12.74 2.02 0.74
C ARG A 54 -11.29 2.01 1.20
N GLN A 55 -10.44 2.69 0.44
CA GLN A 55 -9.02 2.81 0.76
C GLN A 55 -8.77 3.50 2.11
N ASP A 56 -9.68 4.38 2.54
CA ASP A 56 -9.66 5.03 3.84
C ASP A 56 -9.69 4.04 5.00
N LEU A 57 -10.40 2.93 4.85
CA LEU A 57 -10.50 1.85 5.83
C LEU A 57 -9.35 0.86 5.76
N ALA A 58 -8.86 0.59 4.55
CA ALA A 58 -7.77 -0.33 4.30
C ALA A 58 -6.40 0.26 4.66
N LEU A 59 -6.26 1.58 4.47
CA LEU A 59 -5.04 2.36 4.67
C LEU A 59 -5.27 3.50 5.69
N PRO A 60 -5.67 3.18 6.94
CA PRO A 60 -6.00 4.17 7.93
C PRO A 60 -4.78 5.00 8.36
N TYR A 61 -3.61 4.37 8.51
CA TYR A 61 -2.39 5.05 8.97
C TYR A 61 -1.46 5.46 7.83
N TYR A 62 -1.54 4.78 6.70
CA TYR A 62 -0.63 4.98 5.58
C TYR A 62 -1.42 5.20 4.28
N PRO A 63 -2.03 6.38 4.12
CA PRO A 63 -3.11 6.61 3.15
C PRO A 63 -2.73 6.41 1.69
N SER A 64 -1.44 6.47 1.35
CA SER A 64 -0.99 6.35 -0.03
C SER A 64 -1.04 4.90 -0.52
N ARG A 65 -1.80 4.67 -1.60
CA ARG A 65 -1.82 3.37 -2.31
C ARG A 65 -0.46 3.02 -2.88
N TYR A 66 0.28 4.01 -3.37
CA TYR A 66 1.60 3.81 -3.94
C TYR A 66 2.60 3.29 -2.89
N GLN A 67 2.53 3.83 -1.66
CA GLN A 67 3.31 3.31 -0.54
C GLN A 67 2.92 1.87 -0.18
N PHE A 68 1.62 1.57 -0.14
CA PHE A 68 1.16 0.20 0.09
C PHE A 68 1.66 -0.76 -1.00
N TYR A 69 1.46 -0.45 -2.27
CA TYR A 69 1.97 -1.27 -3.38
C TYR A 69 3.48 -1.43 -3.32
N TYR A 70 4.21 -0.41 -2.91
CA TYR A 70 5.67 -0.48 -2.76
C TYR A 70 6.06 -1.54 -1.73
N THR A 71 5.37 -1.60 -0.59
CA THR A 71 5.63 -2.63 0.43
C THR A 71 5.35 -4.05 -0.08
N VAL A 72 4.27 -4.25 -0.84
CA VAL A 72 3.93 -5.57 -1.40
C VAL A 72 4.90 -5.97 -2.51
N ALA A 73 5.25 -5.04 -3.42
CA ALA A 73 6.16 -5.31 -4.54
C ALA A 73 7.54 -5.78 -4.06
N ARG A 74 8.04 -5.27 -2.93
CA ARG A 74 9.31 -5.73 -2.35
C ARG A 74 9.28 -7.19 -1.91
N THR A 75 8.15 -7.65 -1.37
CA THR A 75 7.93 -9.07 -1.06
C THR A 75 7.90 -9.93 -2.32
N VAL A 76 7.20 -9.48 -3.37
CA VAL A 76 7.19 -10.17 -4.67
C VAL A 76 8.60 -10.28 -5.22
N SER A 77 9.37 -9.18 -5.20
CA SER A 77 10.73 -9.14 -5.72
C SER A 77 11.69 -10.07 -4.99
N ILE A 78 11.66 -10.11 -3.65
CA ILE A 78 12.57 -11.00 -2.90
C ILE A 78 12.23 -12.49 -3.13
N LEU A 79 10.95 -12.82 -3.27
CA LEU A 79 10.51 -14.17 -3.63
C LEU A 79 10.95 -14.53 -5.05
N ASP A 80 10.81 -13.63 -6.02
CA ASP A 80 11.26 -13.82 -7.42
C ASP A 80 12.76 -14.12 -7.48
N ILE A 81 13.59 -13.34 -6.77
CA ILE A 81 15.04 -13.52 -6.71
C ILE A 81 15.41 -14.92 -6.21
N HIS A 82 14.75 -15.41 -5.16
CA HIS A 82 15.02 -16.75 -4.62
C HIS A 82 14.49 -17.85 -5.52
N LYS A 83 13.29 -17.66 -6.07
CA LYS A 83 12.68 -18.63 -7.01
C LYS A 83 13.50 -18.82 -8.28
N ARG A 84 14.26 -17.82 -8.72
CA ARG A 84 15.18 -17.96 -9.86
C ARG A 84 16.40 -18.84 -9.55
N LYS A 85 16.78 -18.98 -8.28
CA LYS A 85 17.90 -19.82 -7.84
C LYS A 85 17.48 -21.27 -7.58
N GLY A 86 16.18 -21.56 -7.60
CA GLY A 86 15.62 -22.87 -7.30
C GLY A 86 14.21 -22.76 -6.75
N GLN A 87 13.70 -23.82 -6.14
CA GLN A 87 12.39 -23.80 -5.51
C GLN A 87 12.42 -22.96 -4.23
N LEU A 88 11.30 -22.31 -3.90
CA LEU A 88 11.17 -21.67 -2.60
C LEU A 88 11.17 -22.75 -1.49
N PRO A 89 11.64 -22.43 -0.26
CA PRO A 89 11.88 -23.43 0.77
C PRO A 89 10.65 -24.24 1.22
N VAL A 90 9.45 -23.66 1.09
CA VAL A 90 8.18 -24.29 1.47
C VAL A 90 7.07 -23.94 0.47
N GLU A 91 6.14 -24.87 0.28
CA GLU A 91 5.05 -24.74 -0.70
C GLU A 91 4.15 -23.51 -0.46
N VAL A 92 3.89 -23.15 0.81
CA VAL A 92 3.08 -21.95 1.12
C VAL A 92 3.73 -20.66 0.61
N MET A 93 5.07 -20.59 0.54
CA MET A 93 5.75 -19.43 -0.05
C MET A 93 5.58 -19.35 -1.56
N GLU A 94 5.41 -20.48 -2.25
CA GLU A 94 5.07 -20.52 -3.67
C GLU A 94 3.66 -19.98 -3.92
N LEU A 95 2.70 -20.36 -3.07
CA LEU A 95 1.33 -19.81 -3.11
C LEU A 95 1.33 -18.30 -2.85
N VAL A 96 2.02 -17.87 -1.79
CA VAL A 96 2.16 -16.44 -1.46
C VAL A 96 2.80 -15.65 -2.59
N PHE A 97 3.86 -16.19 -3.20
CA PHE A 97 4.48 -15.57 -4.36
C PHE A 97 3.50 -15.45 -5.53
N SER A 98 2.79 -16.52 -5.88
CA SER A 98 1.82 -16.53 -6.97
C SER A 98 0.71 -15.49 -6.77
N ASP A 99 0.09 -15.47 -5.59
CA ASP A 99 -1.03 -14.56 -5.27
C ASP A 99 -0.60 -13.09 -5.34
N LEU A 100 0.52 -12.74 -4.69
CA LEU A 100 1.02 -11.37 -4.69
C LEU A 100 1.54 -10.96 -6.06
N LYS A 101 2.25 -11.84 -6.78
CA LYS A 101 2.73 -11.57 -8.14
C LYS A 101 1.55 -11.27 -9.07
N GLN A 102 0.50 -12.09 -9.04
CA GLN A 102 -0.69 -11.89 -9.88
C GLN A 102 -1.37 -10.55 -9.57
N ALA A 103 -1.53 -10.21 -8.29
CA ALA A 103 -2.15 -8.94 -7.89
C ALA A 103 -1.30 -7.72 -8.31
N MET A 104 0.03 -7.81 -8.16
CA MET A 104 0.96 -6.73 -8.47
C MET A 104 1.14 -6.51 -9.98
N GLU A 105 1.33 -7.58 -10.76
CA GLU A 105 1.41 -7.52 -12.23
C GLU A 105 0.04 -7.24 -12.87
N GLY A 106 -1.06 -7.52 -12.14
CA GLY A 106 -2.44 -7.26 -12.54
C GLY A 106 -2.94 -5.87 -12.15
N GLU A 107 -3.85 -5.82 -11.16
CA GLU A 107 -4.59 -4.60 -10.82
C GLU A 107 -3.70 -3.48 -10.28
N ALA A 108 -2.64 -3.77 -9.52
CA ALA A 108 -1.76 -2.71 -9.03
C ALA A 108 -1.04 -2.00 -10.19
N THR A 109 -0.52 -2.77 -11.15
CA THR A 109 0.09 -2.22 -12.38
C THR A 109 -0.92 -1.44 -13.21
N ARG A 110 -2.15 -1.96 -13.38
CA ARG A 110 -3.23 -1.24 -14.10
C ARG A 110 -3.54 0.10 -13.44
N PHE A 111 -3.73 0.11 -12.13
CA PHE A 111 -3.98 1.34 -11.37
C PHE A 111 -2.86 2.36 -11.57
N ILE A 112 -1.58 1.94 -11.45
CA ILE A 112 -0.46 2.87 -11.62
C ILE A 112 -0.50 3.43 -13.03
N ILE A 113 -0.50 2.59 -14.06
CA ILE A 113 -0.49 3.07 -15.46
C ILE A 113 -1.67 3.99 -15.75
N SER A 114 -2.88 3.69 -15.27
CA SER A 114 -4.06 4.53 -15.52
C SER A 114 -4.00 5.91 -14.86
N ASN A 115 -3.16 6.10 -13.84
CA ASN A 115 -2.98 7.37 -13.14
C ASN A 115 -1.74 8.15 -13.62
N ALA A 116 -1.05 7.67 -14.67
CA ALA A 116 0.09 8.35 -15.25
C ALA A 116 -0.32 9.67 -15.91
N LYS A 117 0.39 10.75 -15.57
CA LYS A 117 0.24 12.06 -16.20
C LYS A 117 1.44 12.32 -17.12
N LEU A 118 1.17 12.44 -18.42
CA LEU A 118 2.18 12.66 -19.46
C LEU A 118 2.40 14.16 -19.71
N ASN A 119 3.66 14.59 -19.70
CA ASN A 119 4.06 15.92 -20.15
C ASN A 119 4.42 15.92 -21.64
N ASP A 120 4.43 17.11 -22.24
CA ASP A 120 4.78 17.32 -23.66
C ASP A 120 6.20 16.83 -24.01
N ASP A 121 7.11 16.80 -23.03
CA ASP A 121 8.49 16.34 -23.20
C ASP A 121 8.66 14.81 -23.05
N GLY A 122 7.54 14.07 -22.95
CA GLY A 122 7.52 12.62 -22.78
C GLY A 122 7.77 12.14 -21.35
N SER A 123 8.03 13.05 -20.40
CA SER A 123 8.18 12.69 -19.00
C SER A 123 6.82 12.37 -18.36
N ILE A 124 6.80 11.45 -17.41
CA ILE A 124 5.59 10.97 -16.74
C ILE A 124 5.69 11.27 -15.24
N TYR A 125 4.60 11.73 -14.64
CA TYR A 125 4.53 11.90 -13.20
C TYR A 125 3.22 11.37 -12.63
N PHE A 126 3.20 11.24 -11.31
CA PHE A 126 2.06 10.78 -10.55
C PHE A 126 1.78 11.73 -9.39
N GLU A 127 0.52 11.76 -9.01
CA GLU A 127 -0.02 12.54 -7.91
C GLU A 127 -0.94 11.64 -7.10
N ASP A 128 -0.95 11.82 -5.78
CA ASP A 128 -1.91 11.13 -4.91
C ASP A 128 -2.91 12.17 -4.40
N PHE A 129 -2.93 12.49 -3.11
CA PHE A 129 -3.97 13.35 -2.55
C PHE A 129 -3.47 14.67 -1.93
N LEU A 130 -2.17 14.79 -1.60
CA LEU A 130 -1.64 16.01 -0.98
C LEU A 130 -1.52 17.13 -2.01
N GLY A 131 -2.23 18.23 -1.76
CA GLY A 131 -2.29 19.37 -2.66
C GLY A 131 -3.04 19.08 -3.96
N ASN A 132 -3.91 18.06 -4.01
CA ASN A 132 -4.63 17.65 -5.22
C ASN A 132 -6.15 17.72 -5.00
N GLY A 133 -6.66 18.93 -4.74
CA GLY A 133 -8.07 19.16 -4.42
C GLY A 133 -8.30 19.73 -3.03
N ASP A 134 -7.31 20.41 -2.44
CA ASP A 134 -7.56 21.36 -1.36
C ASP A 134 -8.58 22.39 -1.82
N LEU A 135 -9.38 22.94 -0.92
CA LEU A 135 -10.43 23.90 -1.28
C LEU A 135 -10.01 25.32 -0.89
N THR A 136 -10.30 26.30 -1.75
CA THR A 136 -10.27 27.72 -1.36
C THR A 136 -11.38 28.02 -0.36
N GLU A 137 -11.38 29.24 0.22
CA GLU A 137 -12.50 29.72 1.05
C GLU A 137 -13.84 29.73 0.27
N ASP A 138 -13.78 29.86 -1.07
CA ASP A 138 -14.93 29.80 -1.98
C ASP A 138 -15.27 28.37 -2.46
N ASN A 139 -14.65 27.34 -1.86
CA ASN A 139 -14.87 25.93 -2.19
C ASN A 139 -14.41 25.52 -3.61
N GLU A 140 -13.43 26.24 -4.16
CA GLU A 140 -12.81 25.91 -5.46
C GLU A 140 -11.59 25.00 -5.29
N PRO A 141 -11.38 23.98 -6.14
CA PRO A 141 -10.22 23.09 -6.05
C PRO A 141 -8.89 23.80 -6.34
N ILE A 142 -7.90 23.55 -5.49
CA ILE A 142 -6.51 23.98 -5.60
C ILE A 142 -5.65 22.77 -5.99
N PHE A 143 -4.83 22.96 -7.02
CA PHE A 143 -3.89 21.95 -7.51
C PHE A 143 -2.45 22.42 -7.34
N ARG A 144 -1.75 21.86 -6.35
CA ARG A 144 -0.34 22.09 -6.03
C ARG A 144 0.53 20.88 -6.32
N GLY A 145 0.01 19.66 -6.20
CA GLY A 145 0.77 18.42 -6.38
C GLY A 145 1.91 18.30 -5.37
N GLU A 146 1.60 18.46 -4.09
CA GLU A 146 2.60 18.53 -3.03
C GLU A 146 3.27 17.16 -2.79
N ASP A 147 2.60 16.06 -3.12
CA ASP A 147 3.16 14.70 -3.08
C ASP A 147 3.80 14.21 -4.39
N ARG A 148 3.81 15.03 -5.45
CA ARG A 148 4.16 14.58 -6.81
C ARG A 148 5.51 13.88 -6.90
N ILE A 149 6.53 14.39 -6.21
CA ILE A 149 7.88 13.78 -6.21
C ILE A 149 7.84 12.40 -5.56
N PHE A 150 7.21 12.30 -4.38
CA PHE A 150 7.09 11.06 -3.62
C PHE A 150 6.29 10.02 -4.40
N THR A 151 5.11 10.40 -4.90
CA THR A 151 4.21 9.52 -5.61
C THR A 151 4.85 8.99 -6.89
N THR A 152 5.57 9.85 -7.63
CA THR A 152 6.29 9.43 -8.84
C THR A 152 7.44 8.47 -8.51
N ALA A 153 8.22 8.74 -7.46
CA ALA A 153 9.28 7.84 -7.02
C ALA A 153 8.74 6.48 -6.56
N MET A 154 7.60 6.47 -5.85
CA MET A 154 6.94 5.23 -5.45
C MET A 154 6.42 4.45 -6.66
N ALA A 155 5.70 5.08 -7.58
CA ALA A 155 5.19 4.43 -8.79
C ALA A 155 6.31 3.76 -9.60
N ALA A 156 7.41 4.48 -9.84
CA ALA A 156 8.58 3.93 -10.54
C ALA A 156 9.17 2.73 -9.79
N ASN A 157 9.39 2.84 -8.48
CA ASN A 157 9.90 1.75 -7.67
C ASN A 157 8.95 0.54 -7.66
N VAL A 158 7.65 0.74 -7.52
CA VAL A 158 6.65 -0.35 -7.53
C VAL A 158 6.73 -1.13 -8.85
N LEU A 159 6.70 -0.42 -9.98
CA LEU A 159 6.78 -1.05 -11.30
C LEU A 159 8.10 -1.80 -11.45
N MET A 160 9.23 -1.22 -11.05
CA MET A 160 10.54 -1.87 -11.11
C MET A 160 10.67 -3.08 -10.18
N TYR A 161 10.13 -3.05 -8.96
CA TYR A 161 10.13 -4.22 -8.07
C TYR A 161 9.19 -5.32 -8.56
N THR A 162 8.12 -4.94 -9.26
CA THR A 162 7.15 -5.89 -9.80
C THR A 162 7.65 -6.55 -11.08
N TRP A 163 8.25 -5.79 -12.00
CA TRP A 163 8.51 -6.23 -13.38
C TRP A 163 9.98 -6.46 -13.73
N LEU A 164 10.92 -6.15 -12.83
CA LEU A 164 12.31 -6.54 -12.99
C LEU A 164 12.62 -7.79 -12.16
N SER A 165 13.45 -8.65 -12.72
CA SER A 165 14.19 -9.65 -11.94
C SER A 165 15.61 -9.14 -11.71
N PHE A 166 16.11 -9.31 -10.48
CA PHE A 166 17.50 -9.00 -10.14
C PHE A 166 18.33 -10.29 -10.16
N ASP A 167 19.45 -10.25 -10.86
CA ASP A 167 20.46 -11.29 -10.83
C ASP A 167 21.58 -10.90 -9.84
N SER A 168 21.70 -11.67 -8.77
CA SER A 168 22.72 -11.42 -7.75
C SER A 168 24.14 -11.71 -8.21
N GLU A 169 24.35 -12.51 -9.26
CA GLU A 169 25.70 -12.82 -9.77
C GLU A 169 26.25 -11.66 -10.59
N SER A 170 25.48 -11.17 -11.56
CA SER A 170 25.85 -10.00 -12.37
C SER A 170 25.61 -8.66 -11.67
N SER A 171 24.85 -8.64 -10.56
CA SER A 171 24.38 -7.41 -9.91
C SER A 171 23.61 -6.49 -10.86
N GLN A 172 22.83 -7.09 -11.77
CA GLN A 172 22.04 -6.37 -12.77
C GLN A 172 20.55 -6.71 -12.65
N SER A 173 19.72 -5.78 -13.10
CA SER A 173 18.27 -5.99 -13.21
C SER A 173 17.86 -6.13 -14.67
N TYR A 174 16.94 -7.05 -14.93
CA TYR A 174 16.42 -7.32 -16.26
C TYR A 174 14.91 -7.29 -16.26
N TRP A 175 14.30 -6.77 -17.32
CA TRP A 175 12.87 -6.89 -17.54
C TRP A 175 12.46 -8.36 -17.66
N LYS A 176 11.37 -8.73 -16.97
CA LYS A 176 10.71 -10.02 -17.21
C LYS A 176 10.25 -10.10 -18.67
N LEU A 177 10.28 -11.31 -19.25
CA LEU A 177 10.02 -11.54 -20.69
C LEU A 177 8.67 -10.99 -21.16
N ASP A 178 7.66 -11.04 -20.30
CA ASP A 178 6.28 -10.62 -20.55
C ASP A 178 5.97 -9.19 -20.09
N THR A 179 6.99 -8.41 -19.72
CA THR A 179 6.78 -7.02 -19.27
C THR A 179 6.14 -6.19 -20.38
N PRO A 180 4.94 -5.61 -20.15
CA PRO A 180 4.28 -4.76 -21.14
C PRO A 180 5.13 -3.54 -21.51
N LYS A 181 5.11 -3.16 -22.80
CA LYS A 181 5.81 -1.95 -23.27
C LYS A 181 5.38 -0.70 -22.48
N THR A 182 4.09 -0.58 -22.16
CA THR A 182 3.55 0.52 -21.36
C THR A 182 4.17 0.62 -19.97
N VAL A 183 4.54 -0.50 -19.33
CA VAL A 183 5.27 -0.49 -18.05
C VAL A 183 6.65 0.12 -18.24
N LYS A 184 7.40 -0.33 -19.27
CA LYS A 184 8.74 0.19 -19.57
C LYS A 184 8.70 1.69 -19.86
N ASP A 185 7.84 2.10 -20.79
CA ASP A 185 7.64 3.51 -21.15
C ASP A 185 7.27 4.36 -19.91
N THR A 186 6.45 3.82 -19.02
CA THR A 186 6.06 4.50 -17.78
C THR A 186 7.24 4.67 -16.83
N VAL A 187 8.08 3.64 -16.65
CA VAL A 187 9.29 3.74 -15.82
C VAL A 187 10.27 4.74 -16.42
N ASP A 188 10.54 4.66 -17.72
CA ASP A 188 11.45 5.58 -18.43
C ASP A 188 10.98 7.04 -18.28
N GLY A 189 9.69 7.29 -18.52
CA GLY A 189 9.08 8.61 -18.37
C GLY A 189 9.12 9.12 -16.93
N SER A 190 8.91 8.24 -15.94
CA SER A 190 8.95 8.58 -14.52
C SER A 190 10.36 8.97 -14.07
N VAL A 191 11.36 8.21 -14.49
CA VAL A 191 12.77 8.48 -14.18
C VAL A 191 13.23 9.76 -14.87
N LEU A 192 12.82 9.99 -16.13
CA LEU A 192 13.05 11.25 -16.82
C LEU A 192 12.45 12.43 -16.03
N TRP A 193 11.22 12.30 -15.54
CA TRP A 193 10.57 13.34 -14.75
C TRP A 193 11.31 13.61 -13.43
N LEU A 194 11.62 12.56 -12.67
CA LEU A 194 12.35 12.65 -11.40
C LEU A 194 13.73 13.29 -11.59
N SER A 195 14.46 12.93 -12.66
CA SER A 195 15.78 13.49 -12.93
C SER A 195 15.78 15.02 -13.10
N LYS A 196 14.65 15.58 -13.56
CA LYS A 196 14.46 17.02 -13.79
C LYS A 196 13.90 17.74 -12.56
N HIS A 197 13.02 17.10 -11.80
CA HIS A 197 12.19 17.77 -10.79
C HIS A 197 12.44 17.35 -9.35
N ALA A 198 13.24 16.30 -9.10
CA ALA A 198 13.43 15.75 -7.76
C ALA A 198 13.91 16.77 -6.72
N LEU A 199 14.62 17.82 -7.12
CA LEU A 199 15.17 18.85 -6.24
C LEU A 199 14.42 20.19 -6.32
N ILE A 200 13.28 20.23 -7.03
CA ILE A 200 12.51 21.45 -7.27
C ILE A 200 11.19 21.37 -6.50
N GLY A 201 11.03 22.25 -5.50
CA GLY A 201 9.82 22.35 -4.70
C GLY A 201 9.88 21.56 -3.39
N LYS A 202 8.72 21.41 -2.74
CA LYS A 202 8.61 20.66 -1.48
C LYS A 202 8.32 19.19 -1.77
N PRO A 203 9.14 18.25 -1.28
CA PRO A 203 8.99 16.81 -1.55
C PRO A 203 8.05 16.15 -0.53
N TRP A 204 6.87 16.73 -0.31
CA TRP A 204 5.99 16.26 0.75
C TRP A 204 5.48 14.84 0.48
N ASN A 205 5.11 14.16 1.56
CA ASN A 205 4.45 12.87 1.52
C ASN A 205 3.54 12.72 2.74
N ALA A 206 2.66 11.73 2.68
CA ALA A 206 1.91 11.28 3.84
C ALA A 206 2.47 9.93 4.32
N LEU A 207 3.71 9.95 4.83
CA LEU A 207 4.39 8.76 5.37
C LEU A 207 3.57 8.10 6.47
N PHE A 208 2.82 8.88 7.26
CA PHE A 208 1.93 8.39 8.30
C PHE A 208 0.81 9.41 8.53
N SER A 209 -0.39 8.98 8.90
CA SER A 209 -1.51 9.84 9.25
C SER A 209 -2.27 9.34 10.48
N THR A 210 -3.08 10.20 11.07
CA THR A 210 -4.06 9.80 12.07
C THR A 210 -5.08 8.84 11.46
N GLN A 211 -5.52 7.86 12.25
CA GLN A 211 -6.55 6.90 11.84
C GLN A 211 -7.90 7.57 11.60
N ASN A 212 -8.26 8.51 12.47
CA ASN A 212 -9.50 9.25 12.33
C ASN A 212 -9.29 10.31 11.26
N LYS A 213 -10.07 10.21 10.20
CA LYS A 213 -10.09 11.16 9.10
C LYS A 213 -11.38 12.00 9.12
N GLY A 214 -12.04 12.10 10.26
CA GLY A 214 -13.26 12.90 10.41
C GLY A 214 -14.19 12.37 11.47
N THR A 215 -15.20 13.18 11.83
CA THR A 215 -16.17 12.83 12.87
C THR A 215 -17.17 11.76 12.42
N SER A 216 -17.37 11.63 11.11
CA SER A 216 -18.25 10.67 10.44
C SER A 216 -17.62 9.29 10.29
N ASP A 217 -16.28 9.20 10.26
CA ASP A 217 -15.52 7.96 10.01
C ASP A 217 -14.86 7.34 11.25
N LEU A 218 -15.36 7.69 12.43
CA LEU A 218 -14.89 7.08 13.68
C LEU A 218 -15.16 5.58 13.70
N SER A 219 -14.21 4.79 14.19
CA SER A 219 -14.25 3.32 14.13
C SER A 219 -15.51 2.69 14.75
N PHE A 220 -16.09 3.29 15.78
CA PHE A 220 -17.33 2.82 16.41
C PHE A 220 -18.60 3.08 15.57
N ARG A 221 -18.49 3.71 14.40
CA ARG A 221 -19.58 3.86 13.42
C ARG A 221 -19.77 2.64 12.53
N TYR A 222 -18.87 1.67 12.60
CA TYR A 222 -18.85 0.47 11.75
C TYR A 222 -19.40 -0.76 12.49
N PRO A 223 -19.96 -1.75 11.76
CA PRO A 223 -20.46 -2.99 12.34
C PRO A 223 -19.46 -3.66 13.29
N ALA A 224 -19.97 -4.03 14.47
CA ALA A 224 -19.21 -4.67 15.55
C ALA A 224 -20.10 -5.70 16.26
N ASN A 225 -19.51 -6.80 16.71
CA ASN A 225 -20.19 -7.86 17.47
C ASN A 225 -19.57 -8.09 18.86
N LEU A 226 -18.54 -7.32 19.22
CA LEU A 226 -17.92 -7.33 20.54
C LEU A 226 -17.98 -5.94 21.16
N PHE A 227 -18.55 -5.87 22.35
CA PHE A 227 -18.63 -4.65 23.17
C PHE A 227 -18.13 -4.98 24.57
N ILE A 228 -17.05 -4.33 24.99
CA ILE A 228 -16.51 -4.48 26.34
C ILE A 228 -16.59 -3.12 27.02
N GLU A 229 -17.41 -3.04 28.05
CA GLU A 229 -17.43 -1.90 28.96
C GLU A 229 -16.26 -2.01 29.93
N LYS A 230 -15.41 -0.98 29.98
CA LYS A 230 -14.34 -0.89 30.96
C LYS A 230 -14.77 0.02 32.11
N PRO A 231 -14.71 -0.47 33.37
CA PRO A 231 -14.91 0.40 34.52
C PRO A 231 -13.81 1.47 34.57
N HIS A 232 -14.18 2.73 34.69
CA HIS A 232 -13.22 3.81 34.93
C HIS A 232 -12.57 3.64 36.30
N LEU A 233 -11.24 3.55 36.34
CA LEU A 233 -10.48 3.59 37.59
C LEU A 233 -10.30 5.02 38.14
N HIS A 234 -10.44 6.05 37.29
CA HIS A 234 -10.34 7.46 37.68
C HIS A 234 -11.35 8.31 36.89
N THR A 235 -12.34 8.89 37.58
CA THR A 235 -13.24 9.89 37.02
C THR A 235 -12.61 11.27 37.14
N PHE A 236 -12.18 11.87 36.03
CA PHE A 236 -12.09 13.33 35.97
C PHE A 236 -13.53 13.85 35.80
N GLU A 237 -13.96 14.81 36.64
CA GLU A 237 -15.35 15.28 36.81
C GLU A 237 -16.06 15.80 35.53
N TYR A 238 -15.39 15.86 34.38
CA TYR A 238 -15.88 16.51 33.16
C TYR A 238 -16.00 15.61 31.92
N MET A 239 -15.77 14.30 32.01
CA MET A 239 -15.97 13.39 30.86
C MET A 239 -16.94 12.26 31.17
N THR A 240 -17.75 11.89 30.17
CA THR A 240 -18.79 10.84 30.25
C THR A 240 -18.24 9.53 30.78
N THR A 241 -19.04 8.86 31.62
CA THR A 241 -18.67 7.80 32.57
C THR A 241 -18.43 6.41 31.97
N LEU A 242 -18.22 6.28 30.66
CA LEU A 242 -18.21 4.97 29.98
C LEU A 242 -17.07 4.90 28.94
N GLU A 243 -16.06 4.05 29.20
CA GLU A 243 -15.11 3.63 28.16
C GLU A 243 -15.62 2.32 27.59
N VAL A 244 -15.99 2.32 26.31
CA VAL A 244 -16.41 1.11 25.60
C VAL A 244 -15.36 0.76 24.57
N MET A 245 -14.85 -0.47 24.63
CA MET A 245 -14.11 -1.06 23.53
C MET A 245 -15.11 -1.73 22.58
N VAL A 246 -15.07 -1.31 21.33
CA VAL A 246 -15.94 -1.82 20.25
C VAL A 246 -15.06 -2.53 19.23
N GLY A 247 -15.45 -3.73 18.82
CA GLY A 247 -14.68 -4.50 17.84
C GLY A 247 -15.44 -5.66 17.22
N VAL A 248 -14.72 -6.40 16.39
CA VAL A 248 -15.20 -7.64 15.77
C VAL A 248 -14.44 -8.82 16.39
N GLN A 249 -15.17 -9.79 16.92
CA GLN A 249 -14.66 -11.08 17.34
C GLN A 249 -15.14 -12.15 16.37
N GLY A 250 -14.20 -12.92 15.83
CA GLY A 250 -14.51 -14.00 14.89
C GLY A 250 -15.11 -13.49 13.58
N TYR A 251 -16.15 -14.17 13.11
CA TYR A 251 -16.81 -13.93 11.83
C TYR A 251 -18.24 -13.42 12.04
N ILE A 252 -18.63 -12.38 11.29
CA ILE A 252 -20.02 -11.90 11.23
C ILE A 252 -20.65 -12.47 9.94
N PRO A 253 -21.71 -13.29 10.03
CA PRO A 253 -22.43 -13.77 8.86
C PRO A 253 -22.87 -12.65 7.94
N LYS A 254 -22.79 -12.86 6.62
CA LYS A 254 -23.11 -11.82 5.63
C LYS A 254 -24.49 -11.19 5.86
N SER A 255 -25.52 -11.98 6.14
CA SER A 255 -26.88 -11.47 6.40
C SER A 255 -26.95 -10.58 7.64
N GLU A 256 -26.17 -10.89 8.68
CA GLU A 256 -26.09 -10.08 9.89
C GLU A 256 -25.28 -8.80 9.63
N TYR A 257 -24.16 -8.90 8.91
CA TYR A 257 -23.35 -7.76 8.53
C TYR A 257 -24.14 -6.77 7.66
N ASP A 258 -24.89 -7.27 6.69
CA ASP A 258 -25.77 -6.46 5.83
C ASP A 258 -26.89 -5.79 6.64
N ALA A 259 -27.41 -6.44 7.69
CA ALA A 259 -28.36 -5.80 8.59
C ALA A 259 -27.69 -4.71 9.45
N MET A 260 -26.48 -4.98 9.96
CA MET A 260 -25.71 -4.05 10.78
C MET A 260 -25.28 -2.80 10.02
N ILE A 261 -24.84 -2.92 8.76
CA ILE A 261 -24.41 -1.75 7.97
C ILE A 261 -25.56 -0.79 7.65
N ASN A 262 -26.79 -1.31 7.60
CA ASN A 262 -28.01 -0.52 7.40
C ASN A 262 -28.60 0.01 8.72
N ALA A 263 -28.06 -0.40 9.87
CA ALA A 263 -28.47 0.09 11.17
C ALA A 263 -27.71 1.38 11.56
N THR A 264 -28.24 2.10 12.54
CA THR A 264 -27.54 3.24 13.14
C THR A 264 -26.62 2.77 14.27
N HIS A 265 -25.36 3.20 14.23
CA HIS A 265 -24.35 2.97 15.28
C HIS A 265 -24.10 4.27 16.03
N PHE A 266 -24.33 4.25 17.35
CA PHE A 266 -24.22 5.45 18.21
C PHE A 266 -25.03 6.64 17.66
N GLY A 267 -26.25 6.37 17.18
CA GLY A 267 -27.19 7.37 16.67
C GLY A 267 -26.87 7.96 15.29
N LYS A 268 -25.92 7.39 14.53
CA LYS A 268 -25.60 7.80 13.15
C LYS A 268 -25.55 6.59 12.21
N PRO A 269 -25.84 6.75 10.91
CA PRO A 269 -25.66 5.67 9.93
C PRO A 269 -24.17 5.32 9.77
N THR A 270 -23.87 4.08 9.34
CA THR A 270 -22.52 3.70 8.92
C THR A 270 -22.16 4.40 7.61
N PRO A 271 -21.01 5.10 7.51
CA PRO A 271 -20.54 5.64 6.24
C PRO A 271 -20.14 4.50 5.28
N THR A 272 -20.77 4.47 4.11
CA THR A 272 -20.56 3.42 3.09
C THR A 272 -19.75 3.89 1.88
N VAL A 273 -19.55 5.21 1.74
CA VAL A 273 -18.86 5.82 0.59
C VAL A 273 -17.66 6.61 1.09
N PHE A 274 -16.49 6.36 0.50
CA PHE A 274 -15.32 7.20 0.71
C PHE A 274 -15.42 8.47 -0.13
N GLN A 275 -15.43 9.63 0.52
CA GLN A 275 -15.61 10.93 -0.13
C GLN A 275 -14.32 11.55 -0.68
N GLY A 276 -13.17 10.89 -0.49
CA GLY A 276 -11.86 11.44 -0.83
C GLY A 276 -11.13 12.02 0.38
N PHE A 277 -9.80 12.12 0.30
CA PHE A 277 -8.97 12.58 1.42
C PHE A 277 -9.10 14.09 1.70
N ASN A 278 -9.59 14.85 0.73
CA ASN A 278 -9.76 16.31 0.83
C ASN A 278 -11.21 16.73 1.13
N HIS A 279 -12.06 15.78 1.57
CA HIS A 279 -13.42 16.09 1.98
C HIS A 279 -13.43 17.01 3.22
N PRO A 280 -14.37 17.97 3.35
CA PRO A 280 -14.38 18.90 4.50
C PRO A 280 -14.42 18.23 5.88
N ASP A 281 -15.13 17.11 6.04
CA ASP A 281 -15.11 16.34 7.30
C ASP A 281 -13.72 15.81 7.67
N PHE A 282 -12.79 15.76 6.69
CA PHE A 282 -11.42 15.26 6.83
C PHE A 282 -10.42 16.37 7.13
N SER A 283 -10.88 17.60 7.36
CA SER A 283 -10.03 18.77 7.64
C SER A 283 -9.08 18.60 8.83
N ASP A 284 -9.42 17.71 9.76
CA ASP A 284 -8.61 17.41 10.95
C ASP A 284 -7.60 16.27 10.74
N MET A 285 -7.44 15.76 9.51
CA MET A 285 -6.46 14.73 9.22
C MET A 285 -5.04 15.27 9.38
N ILE A 286 -4.38 14.82 10.44
CA ILE A 286 -2.97 15.12 10.68
C ILE A 286 -2.14 14.05 9.98
N PHE A 287 -1.13 14.49 9.23
CA PHE A 287 -0.15 13.60 8.63
C PHE A 287 1.27 14.05 8.97
N TRP A 288 2.17 13.08 8.93
CA TRP A 288 3.60 13.29 9.07
C TRP A 288 4.23 13.10 7.70
N SER A 289 4.95 14.14 7.28
CA SER A 289 5.78 14.12 6.08
C SER A 289 7.24 13.93 6.45
N SER A 290 8.02 13.30 5.56
CA SER A 290 9.47 13.19 5.69
C SER A 290 10.16 13.45 4.36
N ASP A 291 10.77 14.62 4.22
CA ASP A 291 11.52 15.00 3.02
C ASP A 291 12.65 14.00 2.72
N SER A 292 13.39 13.58 3.77
CA SER A 292 14.46 12.58 3.65
C SER A 292 13.95 11.25 3.10
N TYR A 293 12.74 10.83 3.48
CA TYR A 293 12.14 9.61 2.95
C TYR A 293 11.81 9.75 1.46
N THR A 294 11.24 10.88 1.04
CA THR A 294 11.00 11.16 -0.38
C THR A 294 12.29 11.13 -1.18
N TYR A 295 13.34 11.81 -0.73
CA TYR A 295 14.63 11.81 -1.43
C TYR A 295 15.26 10.42 -1.48
N ALA A 296 15.18 9.63 -0.40
CA ALA A 296 15.70 8.27 -0.38
C ALA A 296 14.99 7.37 -1.41
N LEU A 297 13.67 7.48 -1.55
CA LEU A 297 12.91 6.72 -2.54
C LEU A 297 13.20 7.17 -3.97
N THR A 298 13.39 8.48 -4.17
CA THR A 298 13.82 9.02 -5.47
C THR A 298 15.20 8.48 -5.86
N LEU A 299 16.18 8.53 -4.95
CA LEU A 299 17.51 7.96 -5.18
C LEU A 299 17.43 6.46 -5.45
N LEU A 300 16.57 5.73 -4.74
CA LEU A 300 16.32 4.32 -4.99
C LEU A 300 15.76 4.08 -6.41
N ALA A 301 14.79 4.88 -6.85
CA ALA A 301 14.25 4.75 -8.20
C ALA A 301 15.32 4.99 -9.27
N LEU A 302 16.09 6.08 -9.14
CA LEU A 302 17.15 6.43 -10.09
C LEU A 302 18.28 5.38 -10.12
N SER A 303 18.67 4.87 -8.94
CA SER A 303 19.72 3.83 -8.85
C SER A 303 19.28 2.51 -9.46
N ARG A 304 18.08 2.02 -9.10
CA ARG A 304 17.52 0.79 -9.69
C ARG A 304 17.38 0.89 -11.21
N TYR A 305 16.92 2.04 -11.71
CA TYR A 305 16.80 2.27 -13.14
C TYR A 305 18.15 2.18 -13.87
N ARG A 306 19.20 2.75 -13.27
CA ARG A 306 20.56 2.71 -13.83
C ARG A 306 21.12 1.29 -13.90
N GLU A 307 20.66 0.39 -13.04
CA GLU A 307 21.06 -1.03 -13.02
C GLU A 307 20.28 -1.89 -14.03
N ILE A 308 19.27 -1.33 -14.70
CA ILE A 308 18.53 -2.04 -15.75
C ILE A 308 19.43 -2.19 -16.97
N THR A 309 19.60 -3.42 -17.40
CA THR A 309 20.21 -3.72 -18.69
C THR A 309 19.18 -4.33 -19.64
N ASP A 310 19.28 -3.98 -20.91
CA ASP A 310 18.52 -4.66 -21.95
C ASP A 310 19.04 -6.10 -22.03
N ALA A 311 18.30 -7.05 -21.47
CA ALA A 311 18.74 -8.44 -21.37
C ALA A 311 19.10 -9.01 -22.75
N HIS A 312 20.35 -9.45 -22.89
CA HIS A 312 20.63 -10.63 -23.71
C HIS A 312 19.90 -11.81 -23.09
N ILE A 313 19.24 -12.58 -23.95
CA ILE A 313 18.50 -13.78 -23.64
C ILE A 313 19.42 -14.73 -22.85
N ILE A 314 19.19 -14.90 -21.55
CA ILE A 314 19.69 -16.08 -20.84
C ILE A 314 18.63 -17.15 -21.06
N THR A 315 18.82 -17.94 -22.12
CA THR A 315 18.11 -19.21 -22.28
C THR A 315 18.56 -20.10 -21.14
N MET A 316 17.62 -20.50 -20.27
CA MET A 316 17.83 -21.64 -19.40
C MET A 316 17.75 -22.89 -20.29
N ASP A 317 18.90 -23.54 -20.47
CA ASP A 317 18.97 -24.95 -20.87
C ASP A 317 18.59 -25.85 -19.68
#